data_AF-A0A3B0BTU3-F1
#
_entry.id   AF-A0A3B0BTU3-F1
#
_cell.length_a   1.000
_cell.length_b   1.000
_cell.length_c   1.000
_cell.angle_alpha   90.00
_cell.angle_beta   90.00
_cell.angle_gamma   90.00
#
_symmetry.space_group_name_H-M   'P 1'
#
loop_
_entity.id
_entity.type
_entity.pdbx_description
1 polymer ?
#
loop_
_entity_poly.entity_id
_entity_poly.type
_entity_poly.pdbx_seq_one_letter_code
_entity_poly.pdbx_strand_id
1 'polypeptide(L)'
;MKIHPIHRRLYEIHVSANKLGGYGQLPERDQQDLQHCMRANARLVERLEDLYELSLQASYVGDTGWQYEICARIEALMEGRRS
;
A
#
# COMPACT_ATOMS: atom_id res chain seq x y z
N MET A 1 -11.78 0.65 -9.49
CA MET A 1 -10.44 0.27 -9.00
C MET A 1 -9.57 1.52 -8.93
N LYS A 2 -9.27 2.02 -7.72
CA LYS A 2 -8.36 3.16 -7.52
C LYS A 2 -6.98 2.62 -7.16
N ILE A 3 -5.93 3.14 -7.78
CA ILE A 3 -4.55 2.78 -7.45
C ILE A 3 -4.14 3.58 -6.23
N HIS A 4 -3.64 2.91 -5.18
CA HIS A 4 -3.15 3.57 -3.97
C HIS A 4 -2.10 4.65 -4.33
N PRO A 5 -2.15 5.86 -3.72
CA PRO A 5 -1.22 6.95 -4.04
C PRO A 5 0.26 6.56 -3.95
N ILE A 6 0.63 5.71 -2.99
CA ILE A 6 2.00 5.18 -2.85
C ILE A 6 2.42 4.38 -4.08
N HIS A 7 1.58 3.47 -4.59
CA HIS A 7 1.90 2.69 -5.79
C HIS A 7 2.01 3.57 -7.03
N ARG A 8 1.16 4.60 -7.14
CA ARG A 8 1.27 5.60 -8.22
C ARG A 8 2.61 6.33 -8.15
N ARG A 9 3.02 6.77 -6.96
CA ARG A 9 4.30 7.48 -6.78
C ARG A 9 5.50 6.58 -7.06
N LEU A 10 5.47 5.32 -6.61
CA LEU A 10 6.50 4.33 -6.93
C LEU A 10 6.61 4.08 -8.44
N TYR A 11 5.47 4.01 -9.14
CA TYR A 11 5.45 3.90 -10.61
C TYR A 11 6.13 5.10 -11.29
N GLU A 12 5.81 6.33 -10.88
CA GLU A 12 6.43 7.54 -11.42
C GLU A 12 7.95 7.53 -11.26
N ILE A 13 8.42 7.20 -10.06
CA ILE A 13 9.87 7.11 -9.75
C ILE A 13 10.53 6.03 -10.60
N HIS A 14 9.90 4.86 -10.72
CA HIS A 14 10.42 3.75 -11.53
C HIS A 14 10.55 4.14 -13.02
N VAL A 15 9.54 4.81 -13.58
CA VAL A 15 9.57 5.30 -14.96
C VAL A 15 10.70 6.30 -15.16
N SER A 16 10.89 7.24 -14.23
CA SER A 16 12.00 8.20 -14.27
C SER A 16 13.36 7.51 -14.18
N ALA A 17 13.52 6.55 -13.27
CA ALA A 17 14.75 5.78 -13.12
C ALA A 17 15.11 5.02 -14.41
N ASN A 18 14.13 4.36 -15.05
CA ASN A 18 14.36 3.65 -16.31
C ASN A 18 14.81 4.59 -17.44
N LYS A 19 14.24 5.80 -17.51
CA LYS A 19 14.65 6.80 -18.52
C LYS A 19 16.06 7.33 -18.28
N LEU A 20 16.49 7.43 -17.02
CA LEU A 20 17.80 7.95 -16.63
C LEU A 20 18.90 6.88 -16.60
N GLY A 21 18.59 5.62 -16.89
CA GLY A 21 19.58 4.53 -16.88
C GLY A 21 19.77 3.87 -15.51
N GLY A 22 18.84 4.06 -14.59
CA GLY A 22 18.77 3.35 -13.31
C GLY A 22 18.47 4.26 -12.12
N TYR A 23 18.18 3.64 -10.96
CA TYR A 23 17.85 4.37 -9.73
C TYR A 23 18.99 5.22 -9.19
N GLY A 24 20.25 4.84 -9.45
CA GLY A 24 21.43 5.63 -9.04
C GLY A 24 21.56 6.96 -9.80
N GLN A 25 20.85 7.13 -10.91
CA GLN A 25 20.83 8.36 -11.72
C GLN A 25 19.66 9.27 -11.34
N LEU A 26 18.81 8.87 -10.40
CA LEU A 26 17.76 9.74 -9.89
C LEU A 26 18.35 10.93 -9.13
N PRO A 27 17.75 12.12 -9.24
CA PRO A 27 18.07 13.24 -8.37
C PRO A 27 17.92 12.84 -6.89
N GLU A 28 18.71 13.45 -6.01
CA GLU A 28 18.70 13.14 -4.57
C GLU A 28 17.29 13.21 -3.96
N ARG A 29 16.50 14.22 -4.38
CA ARG A 29 15.10 14.36 -3.97
C ARG A 29 14.27 13.13 -4.33
N ASP A 30 14.41 12.59 -5.53
CA ASP A 30 13.64 11.43 -5.98
C ASP A 30 14.12 10.14 -5.30
N GLN A 31 15.40 10.05 -4.92
CA GLN A 31 15.91 8.95 -4.09
C GLN A 31 15.34 9.00 -2.67
N GLN A 32 15.25 10.19 -2.06
CA GLN A 32 14.60 10.38 -0.75
C GLN A 32 13.11 10.03 -0.82
N ASP A 33 12.42 10.49 -1.87
CA ASP A 33 11.01 10.16 -2.11
C ASP A 33 10.83 8.64 -2.30
N LEU A 34 11.74 7.96 -3.00
CA LEU A 34 11.72 6.51 -3.16
C LEU A 34 11.81 5.82 -1.79
N GLN A 35 12.76 6.22 -0.94
CA GLN A 35 12.89 5.65 0.39
C GLN A 35 11.64 5.89 1.24
N HIS A 36 11.06 7.09 1.16
CA HIS A 36 9.82 7.42 1.87
C HIS A 36 8.66 6.53 1.40
N CYS A 37 8.49 6.38 0.07
CA CYS A 37 7.45 5.56 -0.52
C CYS A 37 7.62 4.08 -0.17
N MET A 38 8.85 3.56 -0.15
CA MET A 38 9.14 2.18 0.24
C MET A 38 8.78 1.91 1.71
N ARG A 39 9.13 2.84 2.62
CA ARG A 39 8.73 2.73 4.03
C ARG A 39 7.21 2.77 4.22
N ALA A 40 6.55 3.68 3.50
CA ALA A 40 5.09 3.78 3.54
C ALA A 40 4.42 2.53 2.94
N ASN A 41 4.98 1.98 1.87
CA ASN A 41 4.52 0.74 1.25
C ASN A 41 4.66 -0.46 2.20
N ALA A 42 5.78 -0.57 2.90
CA ALA A 42 6.00 -1.64 3.88
C ALA A 42 4.93 -1.59 4.98
N ARG A 43 4.66 -0.41 5.55
CA ARG A 43 3.60 -0.22 6.56
C ARG A 43 2.20 -0.50 6.03
N LEU A 44 1.94 -0.15 4.76
CA LEU A 44 0.66 -0.45 4.11
C LEU A 44 0.45 -1.96 4.01
N VAL A 45 1.46 -2.69 3.54
CA VAL A 45 1.41 -4.15 3.40
C VAL A 45 1.24 -4.82 4.76
N GLU A 46 2.05 -4.43 5.75
CA GLU A 46 1.94 -4.96 7.13
C GLU A 46 0.51 -4.82 7.68
N ARG A 47 -0.09 -3.64 7.56
CA ARG A 47 -1.45 -3.40 8.04
C ARG A 47 -2.53 -4.12 7.22
N LEU A 48 -2.27 -4.41 5.95
CA LEU A 48 -3.18 -5.21 5.13
C LEU A 48 -3.13 -6.68 5.54
N GLU A 49 -1.93 -7.24 5.77
CA GLU A 49 -1.76 -8.60 6.28
C GLU A 49 -2.53 -8.80 7.60
N ASP A 50 -2.37 -7.88 8.55
CA ASP A 50 -3.10 -7.92 9.84
C ASP A 50 -4.62 -7.96 9.65
N LEU A 51 -5.15 -7.17 8.70
CA LEU A 51 -6.58 -7.12 8.42
C LEU A 51 -7.06 -8.38 7.68
N TYR A 52 -6.26 -8.94 6.79
CA TYR A 52 -6.60 -10.19 6.10
C TYR A 52 -6.66 -11.36 7.09
N GLU A 53 -5.69 -11.44 8.00
CA GLU A 53 -5.71 -12.44 9.07
C GLU A 53 -6.95 -12.29 9.95
N LEU A 54 -7.28 -11.05 10.35
CA LEU A 54 -8.46 -10.78 11.17
C LEU A 54 -9.77 -11.15 10.45
N SER A 55 -9.86 -10.87 9.15
CA SER A 55 -11.02 -11.22 8.32
C SER A 55 -11.19 -12.74 8.24
N LEU A 56 -10.08 -13.48 8.13
CA LEU A 56 -10.09 -14.93 8.14
C LEU A 56 -10.57 -15.49 9.49
N GLN A 57 -10.10 -14.92 10.61
CA GLN A 57 -10.58 -15.28 11.95
C GLN A 57 -12.08 -15.03 12.11
N ALA A 58 -12.57 -13.87 11.66
CA ALA A 58 -14.01 -13.54 11.67
C ALA A 58 -14.83 -14.56 10.88
N SER A 59 -14.33 -14.97 9.71
CA SER A 59 -14.94 -16.01 8.91
C SER A 59 -15.00 -17.37 9.64
N TYR A 60 -13.94 -17.75 10.35
CA TYR A 60 -13.89 -19.03 11.08
C TYR A 60 -14.85 -19.09 12.26
N VAL A 61 -15.11 -17.96 12.93
CA VAL A 61 -16.09 -17.90 14.03
C VAL A 61 -17.52 -17.66 13.55
N GLY A 62 -17.73 -17.50 12.23
CA GLY A 62 -19.04 -17.26 11.63
C GLY A 62 -19.59 -15.85 11.85
N ASP A 63 -18.76 -14.90 12.30
CA ASP A 63 -19.15 -13.51 12.50
C ASP A 63 -19.03 -12.72 11.19
N THR A 64 -20.09 -12.81 10.39
CA THR A 64 -20.16 -12.14 9.10
C THR A 64 -20.20 -10.63 9.23
N GLY A 65 -20.81 -10.09 10.29
CA GLY A 65 -20.86 -8.66 10.55
C GLY A 65 -19.46 -8.08 10.75
N TRP A 66 -18.69 -8.69 11.64
CA TRP A 66 -17.30 -8.32 11.87
C TRP A 66 -16.44 -8.50 10.61
N GLN A 67 -16.65 -9.59 9.86
CA GLN A 67 -15.96 -9.81 8.59
C GLN A 67 -16.22 -8.68 7.58
N TYR A 68 -17.47 -8.23 7.42
CA TYR A 68 -17.82 -7.12 6.53
C TYR A 68 -17.15 -5.80 6.95
N GLU A 69 -17.10 -5.51 8.26
CA GLU A 69 -16.41 -4.33 8.77
C GLU A 69 -14.91 -4.35 8.45
N ILE A 70 -14.26 -5.51 8.58
CA ILE A 70 -12.84 -5.68 8.25
C ILE A 70 -12.61 -5.50 6.75
N CYS A 71 -13.46 -6.10 5.90
CA CYS A 71 -13.39 -5.92 4.46
C CYS A 71 -13.52 -4.44 4.05
N ALA A 72 -14.43 -3.69 4.68
CA ALA A 72 -14.56 -2.26 4.43
C ALA A 72 -13.30 -1.46 4.82
N ARG A 73 -12.62 -1.87 5.91
CA ARG A 73 -11.33 -1.27 6.33
C ARG A 73 -10.20 -1.60 5.35
N ILE A 74 -10.16 -2.83 4.83
CA ILE A 74 -9.20 -3.25 3.78
C ILE A 74 -9.40 -2.37 2.53
N GLU A 75 -10.64 -2.23 2.07
CA GLU A 75 -10.96 -1.40 0.91
C GLU A 75 -10.55 0.07 1.12
N ALA A 76 -10.88 0.65 2.27
CA ALA A 76 -10.48 2.02 2.60
C ALA A 76 -8.96 2.18 2.59
N LEU A 77 -8.23 1.23 3.18
CA LEU A 77 -6.78 1.24 3.24
C LEU A 77 -6.14 1.09 1.85
N MET A 78 -6.65 0.19 1.01
CA MET A 78 -6.20 0.01 -0.37
C MET A 78 -6.43 1.26 -1.25
N GLU A 79 -7.47 2.04 -0.95
CA GLU A 79 -7.74 3.29 -1.66
C GLU A 79 -6.96 4.49 -1.11
N GLY A 80 -6.23 4.32 -0.01
CA GLY A 80 -5.53 5.41 0.68
C GLY A 80 -6.49 6.38 1.38
N ARG A 81 -7.72 5.95 1.67
CA ARG A 81 -8.65 6.70 2.53
C ARG A 81 -8.20 6.49 3.98
N ARG A 82 -7.95 7.59 4.70
CA ARG A 82 -7.74 7.52 6.16
C ARG A 82 -9.08 7.14 6.79
N SER A 83 -9.11 6.00 7.47
CA SER A 83 -10.19 5.55 8.35
C SER A 83 -10.17 6.32 9.66
#